data_AF-A0A3S1IT79-F1
#
_entry.id   AF-A0A3S1IT79-F1
#
_cell.length_a   1.000
_cell.length_b   1.000
_cell.length_c   1.000
_cell.angle_alpha   90.00
_cell.angle_beta   90.00
_cell.angle_gamma   90.00
#
_symmetry.space_group_name_H-M   'P 1'
#
loop_
_entity.id
_entity.type
_entity.pdbx_description
1 polymer ?
#
loop_
_entity_poly.entity_id
_entity_poly.type
_entity_poly.pdbx_seq_one_letter_code
_entity_poly.pdbx_strand_id
1 'polypeptide(L)'
;MIYQSDLEEFVTEISRFEAIIADWDERERGVAVGLKRAIETLHKEALARLIKSVKLQSMSALRNAVQDEVVYGVLVYHELVKPPLPSLEKRLQTAIEEVRPSLKSHNGDVELVAIKLPNVVEVRLIGTCKSCPSSNFTLSQSIEQTIQAYCPEITKVVAV
;
A
#
# COMPACT_ATOMS: atom_id res chain seq x y z
N MET A 1 22.85 19.64 19.84
CA MET A 1 21.43 19.77 20.21
C MET A 1 20.64 19.56 18.92
N ILE A 2 20.18 18.33 18.67
CA ILE A 2 19.57 17.99 17.38
C ILE A 2 18.10 18.39 17.49
N TYR A 3 17.71 19.43 16.76
CA TYR A 3 16.29 19.69 16.49
C TYR A 3 15.81 18.50 15.65
N GLN A 4 15.09 17.58 16.28
CA GLN A 4 14.37 16.56 15.54
C GLN A 4 13.13 17.24 14.98
N SER A 5 13.24 17.73 13.74
CA SER A 5 12.11 18.32 13.03
C SER A 5 11.09 17.24 12.70
N ASP A 6 9.81 17.55 12.94
CA ASP A 6 8.70 16.65 12.67
C ASP A 6 8.41 16.61 11.15
N LEU A 7 8.17 15.41 10.60
CA LEU A 7 7.79 15.26 9.20
C LEU A 7 6.52 16.07 8.88
N GLU A 8 5.58 16.13 9.83
CA GLU A 8 4.33 16.88 9.67
C GLU A 8 4.58 18.38 9.44
N GLU A 9 5.60 18.96 10.09
CA GLU A 9 5.94 20.39 9.95
C GLU A 9 6.43 20.69 8.53
N PHE A 10 7.33 19.85 8.00
CA PHE A 10 7.81 19.99 6.62
C PHE A 10 6.68 19.83 5.61
N VAL A 11 5.84 18.81 5.78
CA VAL A 11 4.70 18.54 4.88
C VAL A 11 3.70 19.69 4.91
N THR A 12 3.42 20.25 6.08
CA THR A 12 2.51 21.39 6.26
C THR A 12 3.02 22.61 5.50
N GLU A 13 4.30 22.94 5.65
CA GLU A 13 4.88 24.11 4.99
C GLU A 13 4.98 23.93 3.47
N ILE A 14 5.33 22.72 3.00
CA ILE A 14 5.30 22.40 1.56
C ILE A 14 3.87 22.56 1.01
N SER A 15 2.88 21.98 1.69
CA SER A 15 1.47 22.03 1.27
C SER A 15 0.95 23.47 1.22
N ARG A 16 1.39 24.33 2.15
CA ARG A 16 1.06 25.75 2.13
C ARG A 16 1.58 26.44 0.87
N PHE A 17 2.83 26.20 0.47
CA PHE A 17 3.36 26.79 -0.77
C PHE A 17 2.69 26.21 -2.01
N GLU A 18 2.39 24.91 -2.02
CA GLU A 18 1.66 24.28 -3.12
C GLU A 18 0.26 24.88 -3.31
N ALA A 19 -0.44 25.16 -2.21
CA ALA A 19 -1.74 25.84 -2.25
C ALA A 19 -1.64 27.25 -2.85
N ILE A 20 -0.62 28.02 -2.48
CA ILE A 20 -0.37 29.35 -3.06
C ILE A 20 -0.09 29.23 -4.56
N ILE A 21 0.77 28.29 -4.97
CA ILE A 21 1.11 28.05 -6.38
C ILE A 21 -0.11 27.59 -7.20
N ALA A 22 -1.06 26.89 -6.58
CA ALA A 22 -2.26 26.42 -7.27
C ALA A 22 -3.16 27.58 -7.76
N ASP A 23 -3.15 28.70 -7.04
CA ASP A 23 -3.92 29.91 -7.33
C ASP A 23 -3.22 30.87 -8.33
N TRP A 24 -1.98 30.58 -8.72
CA TRP A 24 -1.23 31.40 -9.68
C TRP A 24 -1.71 31.22 -11.12
N ASP A 25 -1.35 32.17 -11.99
CA ASP A 25 -1.61 32.02 -13.42
C ASP A 25 -0.81 30.86 -14.03
N GLU A 26 -1.24 30.38 -15.20
CA GLU A 26 -0.65 29.20 -15.84
C GLU A 26 0.86 29.31 -16.07
N ARG A 27 1.36 30.51 -16.41
CA ARG A 27 2.79 30.71 -16.68
C ARG A 27 3.59 30.67 -15.38
N GLU A 28 3.15 31.39 -14.36
CA GLU A 28 3.82 31.44 -13.06
C GLU A 28 3.83 30.06 -12.40
N ARG A 29 2.67 29.40 -12.38
CA ARG A 29 2.52 28.03 -11.89
C ARG A 29 3.42 27.06 -12.66
N GLY A 30 3.48 27.19 -13.98
CA GLY A 30 4.35 26.39 -14.83
C GLY A 30 5.84 26.52 -14.46
N VAL A 31 6.31 27.74 -14.18
CA VAL A 31 7.70 27.97 -13.75
C VAL A 31 7.98 27.32 -12.39
N ALA A 32 7.09 27.52 -11.41
CA ALA A 32 7.26 26.95 -10.06
C ALA A 32 7.26 25.41 -10.08
N VAL A 33 6.29 24.80 -10.75
CA VAL A 33 6.20 23.34 -10.89
C VAL A 33 7.39 22.79 -11.67
N GLY A 34 7.83 23.49 -12.72
CA GLY A 34 9.02 23.12 -13.49
C GLY A 34 10.30 23.12 -12.65
N LEU A 35 10.51 24.16 -11.84
CA LEU A 35 11.65 24.26 -10.93
C LEU A 35 11.61 23.15 -9.87
N LYS A 36 10.45 22.95 -9.22
CA LYS A 36 10.24 21.88 -8.24
C LYS A 36 10.62 20.51 -8.82
N ARG A 37 10.09 20.17 -10.00
CA ARG A 37 10.38 18.91 -10.68
C ARG A 37 11.86 18.75 -11.02
N ALA A 38 12.52 19.82 -11.46
CA ALA A 38 13.94 19.77 -11.78
C ALA A 38 14.80 19.44 -10.54
N ILE A 39 14.48 20.08 -9.41
CA ILE A 39 15.13 19.82 -8.12
C ILE A 39 14.85 18.38 -7.64
N GLU A 40 13.60 17.93 -7.70
CA GLU A 40 13.22 16.57 -7.30
C GLU A 40 13.88 15.48 -8.15
N THR A 41 14.04 15.73 -9.44
CA THR A 41 14.75 14.82 -10.35
C THR A 41 16.22 14.71 -9.95
N LEU A 42 16.87 15.83 -9.64
CA LEU A 42 18.25 15.86 -9.16
C LEU A 42 18.38 15.13 -7.81
N HIS A 43 17.47 15.36 -6.86
CA HIS A 43 17.44 14.71 -5.56
C HIS A 43 17.26 13.20 -5.69
N LYS A 44 16.30 12.74 -6.50
CA LYS A 44 16.07 11.31 -6.75
C LYS A 44 17.32 10.63 -7.28
N GLU A 45 18.02 11.24 -8.25
CA GLU A 45 19.26 10.68 -8.81
C GLU A 45 20.39 10.63 -7.77
N ALA A 46 20.57 11.71 -7.00
CA ALA A 46 21.58 11.77 -5.95
C ALA A 46 21.34 10.72 -4.85
N LEU A 47 20.10 10.63 -4.36
CA LEU A 47 19.69 9.64 -3.37
C LEU A 47 19.83 8.22 -3.88
N ALA A 48 19.43 7.93 -5.14
CA ALA A 48 19.59 6.61 -5.73
C ALA A 48 21.07 6.17 -5.77
N ARG A 49 21.98 7.07 -6.18
CA ARG A 49 23.42 6.81 -6.18
C ARG A 49 23.96 6.61 -4.77
N LEU A 50 23.53 7.43 -3.82
CA LEU A 50 23.93 7.31 -2.41
C LEU A 50 23.49 5.96 -1.83
N ILE A 51 22.20 5.61 -1.98
CA ILE A 51 21.65 4.32 -1.54
C ILE A 51 22.43 3.17 -2.16
N LYS A 52 22.72 3.22 -3.47
CA LYS A 52 23.52 2.19 -4.14
C LYS A 52 24.91 2.07 -3.52
N SER A 53 25.59 3.19 -3.25
CA SER A 53 26.92 3.21 -2.63
C SER A 53 26.89 2.65 -1.21
N VAL A 54 25.97 3.12 -0.36
CA VAL A 54 25.85 2.67 1.03
C VAL A 54 25.43 1.20 1.08
N LYS A 55 24.55 0.74 0.19
CA LYS A 55 24.12 -0.67 0.08
C LYS A 55 25.30 -1.61 -0.14
N LEU A 56 26.29 -1.19 -0.95
CA LEU A 56 27.50 -1.99 -1.21
C LEU A 56 28.39 -2.11 0.03
N GLN A 57 28.34 -1.13 0.93
CA GLN A 57 29.18 -1.09 2.13
C GLN A 57 28.49 -1.65 3.37
N SER A 58 27.21 -1.33 3.60
CA SER A 58 26.45 -1.74 4.77
C SER A 58 24.93 -1.67 4.56
N MET A 59 24.32 -2.85 4.40
CA MET A 59 22.86 -2.99 4.37
C MET A 59 22.19 -2.76 5.72
N SER A 60 22.89 -2.95 6.84
CA SER A 60 22.34 -2.64 8.17
C SER A 60 22.24 -1.13 8.39
N ALA A 61 23.20 -0.34 7.91
CA ALA A 61 23.14 1.12 7.98
C ALA A 61 21.91 1.68 7.24
N LEU A 62 21.64 1.18 6.02
CA LEU A 62 20.42 1.55 5.29
C LEU A 62 19.15 1.15 6.04
N ARG A 63 19.10 -0.07 6.58
CA ARG A 63 17.94 -0.55 7.36
C ARG A 63 17.67 0.29 8.61
N ASN A 64 18.72 0.81 9.24
CA ASN A 64 18.58 1.71 10.39
C ASN A 64 18.14 3.11 9.93
N ALA A 65 18.70 3.63 8.83
CA ALA A 65 18.36 4.95 8.32
C ALA A 65 16.88 5.05 7.94
N VAL A 66 16.29 4.01 7.34
CA VAL A 66 14.86 3.99 6.97
C VAL A 66 13.91 3.82 8.17
N GLN A 67 14.41 3.69 9.39
CA GLN A 67 13.57 3.77 10.60
C GLN A 67 13.30 5.22 11.00
N ASP A 68 14.08 6.17 10.49
CA ASP A 68 13.78 7.59 10.60
C ASP A 68 12.62 7.95 9.67
N GLU A 69 11.62 8.62 10.24
CA GLU A 69 10.36 8.93 9.56
C GLU A 69 10.55 9.87 8.36
N VAL A 70 11.40 10.89 8.50
CA VAL A 70 11.68 11.86 7.42
C VAL A 70 12.44 11.17 6.30
N VAL A 71 13.47 10.39 6.64
CA VAL A 71 14.23 9.60 5.65
C VAL A 71 13.29 8.67 4.89
N TYR A 72 12.47 7.92 5.61
CA TYR A 72 11.52 6.99 5.01
C TYR A 72 10.52 7.72 4.09
N GLY A 73 9.94 8.82 4.55
CA GLY A 73 9.00 9.65 3.77
C GLY A 73 9.60 10.17 2.47
N VAL A 74 10.82 10.72 2.52
CA VAL A 74 11.53 11.23 1.32
C VAL A 74 11.84 10.10 0.33
N LEU A 75 12.26 8.93 0.82
CA LEU A 75 12.56 7.80 -0.04
C LEU A 75 11.30 7.23 -0.71
N VAL A 76 10.17 7.19 0.00
CA VAL A 76 8.88 6.81 -0.59
C VAL A 76 8.42 7.86 -1.61
N TYR A 77 8.52 9.14 -1.28
CA TYR A 77 8.17 10.25 -2.16
C TYR A 77 8.91 10.19 -3.50
N HIS A 78 10.20 9.87 -3.46
CA HIS A 78 11.01 9.68 -4.67
C HIS A 78 10.90 8.28 -5.30
N GLU A 79 10.04 7.41 -4.79
CA GLU A 79 9.83 6.02 -5.25
C GLU A 79 11.10 5.15 -5.18
N LEU A 80 12.01 5.45 -4.24
CA LEU A 80 13.27 4.73 -4.04
C LEU A 80 13.13 3.51 -3.11
N VAL A 81 12.04 3.48 -2.33
CA VAL A 81 11.64 2.32 -1.51
C VAL A 81 10.17 2.03 -1.75
N LYS A 82 9.80 0.75 -1.65
CA LYS A 82 8.39 0.35 -1.68
C LYS A 82 7.78 0.63 -0.30
N PRO A 83 6.53 1.12 -0.22
CA PRO A 83 5.81 1.15 1.03
C PRO A 83 5.74 -0.27 1.63
N PRO A 84 5.71 -0.44 2.96
CA PRO A 84 5.52 -1.75 3.56
C PRO A 84 4.25 -2.34 2.98
N LEU A 85 4.33 -3.63 2.64
CA LEU A 85 3.14 -4.40 2.33
C LEU A 85 2.15 -4.21 3.49
N PRO A 86 0.87 -3.87 3.22
CA PRO A 86 -0.12 -3.80 4.28
C PRO A 86 -0.18 -5.13 5.03
N SER A 87 -0.63 -5.11 6.28
CA SER A 87 -0.80 -6.33 7.07
C SER A 87 -1.64 -7.35 6.32
N LEU A 88 -1.42 -8.64 6.62
CA LEU A 88 -2.20 -9.74 6.03
C LEU A 88 -3.71 -9.49 6.19
N GLU A 89 -4.14 -9.01 7.36
CA GLU A 89 -5.54 -8.64 7.63
C GLU A 89 -6.06 -7.57 6.67
N LYS A 90 -5.30 -6.49 6.44
CA LYS A 90 -5.70 -5.43 5.50
C LYS A 90 -5.80 -5.96 4.08
N ARG A 91 -4.84 -6.78 3.66
CA ARG A 91 -4.83 -7.40 2.32
C ARG A 91 -6.00 -8.38 2.14
N LEU A 92 -6.33 -9.15 3.18
CA LEU A 92 -7.50 -10.04 3.19
C LEU A 92 -8.81 -9.24 3.14
N GLN A 93 -8.90 -8.13 3.88
CA GLN A 93 -10.07 -7.27 3.83
C GLN A 93 -10.28 -6.68 2.43
N THR A 94 -9.21 -6.24 1.77
CA THR A 94 -9.26 -5.78 0.37
C THR A 94 -9.71 -6.90 -0.56
N ALA A 95 -9.15 -8.10 -0.42
CA ALA A 95 -9.55 -9.25 -1.23
C ALA A 95 -11.04 -9.60 -1.06
N ILE A 96 -11.55 -9.57 0.17
CA ILE A 96 -12.97 -9.82 0.46
C ILE A 96 -13.85 -8.74 -0.17
N GLU A 97 -13.46 -7.47 -0.06
CA GLU A 97 -14.21 -6.36 -0.65
C GLU A 97 -14.28 -6.48 -2.18
N GLU A 98 -13.22 -6.97 -2.83
CA GLU A 98 -13.20 -7.22 -4.27
C GLU A 98 -14.21 -8.29 -4.71
N VAL A 99 -14.46 -9.31 -3.88
CA VAL A 99 -15.38 -10.41 -4.21
C VAL A 99 -16.86 -10.06 -3.92
N ARG A 100 -17.12 -9.14 -2.99
CA ARG A 100 -18.46 -8.78 -2.54
C ARG A 100 -19.43 -8.38 -3.64
N PRO A 101 -19.07 -7.55 -4.65
CA PRO A 101 -19.97 -7.19 -5.73
C PRO A 101 -20.53 -8.42 -6.46
N SER A 102 -19.68 -9.41 -6.74
CA SER A 102 -20.08 -10.66 -7.39
C SER A 102 -21.02 -11.49 -6.50
N LEU A 103 -20.72 -11.61 -5.20
CA LEU A 103 -21.58 -12.36 -4.26
C LEU A 103 -22.95 -11.71 -4.08
N LYS A 104 -22.97 -10.37 -3.95
CA LYS A 104 -24.21 -9.61 -3.79
C LYS A 104 -25.13 -9.72 -5.00
N SER A 105 -24.58 -9.83 -6.21
CA SER A 105 -25.36 -10.09 -7.43
C SER A 105 -26.14 -11.42 -7.37
N HIS A 106 -25.67 -12.35 -6.54
CA HIS A 106 -26.30 -13.64 -6.27
C HIS A 106 -27.06 -13.68 -4.93
N ASN A 107 -27.29 -12.55 -4.25
CA ASN A 107 -27.87 -12.44 -2.90
C ASN A 107 -27.07 -13.14 -1.79
N GLY A 108 -25.74 -13.12 -1.90
CA GLY A 108 -24.84 -13.59 -0.84
C GLY A 108 -23.76 -12.58 -0.44
N ASP A 109 -22.97 -12.97 0.55
CA ASP A 109 -21.83 -12.21 1.07
C ASP A 109 -20.78 -13.18 1.66
N VAL A 110 -19.61 -12.65 2.04
CA VAL A 110 -18.54 -13.39 2.70
C VAL A 110 -17.95 -12.59 3.85
N GLU A 111 -17.69 -13.27 4.97
CA GLU A 111 -17.02 -12.72 6.14
C GLU A 111 -15.73 -13.49 6.44
N LEU A 112 -14.67 -12.77 6.84
CA LEU A 112 -13.47 -13.36 7.40
C LEU A 112 -13.78 -13.87 8.83
N VAL A 113 -13.51 -15.14 9.10
CA VAL A 113 -13.74 -15.74 10.42
C VAL A 113 -12.44 -15.85 11.21
N ALA A 114 -11.39 -16.40 10.58
CA ALA A 114 -10.10 -16.58 11.23
C ALA A 114 -8.96 -16.66 10.24
N ILE A 115 -7.78 -16.24 10.68
CA ILE A 115 -6.50 -16.52 10.01
C ILE A 115 -5.82 -17.61 10.83
N LYS A 116 -5.73 -18.81 10.27
CA LYS A 116 -5.04 -19.96 10.86
C LYS A 116 -3.62 -20.00 10.32
N LEU A 117 -2.66 -19.69 11.19
CA LEU A 117 -1.25 -19.79 10.85
C LEU A 117 -0.89 -21.26 10.52
N PRO A 118 0.01 -21.50 9.55
CA PRO A 118 0.81 -20.48 8.85
C PRO A 118 0.15 -19.84 7.63
N ASN A 119 -0.89 -20.44 7.03
CA ASN A 119 -1.30 -20.11 5.66
C ASN A 119 -2.76 -20.44 5.29
N VAL A 120 -3.64 -20.67 6.28
CA VAL A 120 -5.05 -21.02 6.03
C VAL A 120 -5.96 -19.88 6.49
N VAL A 121 -6.97 -19.56 5.68
CA VAL A 121 -8.00 -18.57 6.04
C VAL A 121 -9.36 -19.24 6.09
N GLU A 122 -10.10 -18.98 7.16
CA GLU A 122 -11.48 -19.42 7.33
C GLU A 122 -12.42 -18.26 6.97
N VAL A 123 -13.36 -18.52 6.08
CA VAL A 123 -14.39 -17.57 5.66
C VAL A 123 -15.77 -18.16 5.87
N ARG A 124 -16.77 -17.32 6.13
CA ARG A 124 -18.16 -17.71 6.21
C ARG A 124 -18.94 -17.14 5.05
N LEU A 125 -19.62 -18.01 4.29
CA LEU A 125 -20.55 -17.58 3.25
C LEU A 125 -21.92 -17.26 3.86
N ILE A 126 -22.49 -16.14 3.45
CA ILE A 126 -23.76 -15.60 3.96
C ILE A 126 -24.77 -15.53 2.82
N GLY A 127 -26.06 -15.59 3.17
CA GLY A 127 -27.17 -15.47 2.22
C GLY A 127 -27.43 -16.76 1.44
N THR A 128 -27.95 -16.60 0.22
CA THR A 128 -28.31 -17.70 -0.69
C THR A 128 -27.11 -18.54 -1.13
N CYS A 129 -25.89 -17.99 -1.01
CA CYS A 129 -24.65 -18.72 -1.28
C CYS A 129 -24.53 -19.97 -0.42
N LYS A 130 -25.07 -19.99 0.80
CA LYS A 130 -25.01 -21.15 1.71
C LYS A 130 -25.85 -22.34 1.21
N SER A 131 -26.95 -22.11 0.50
CA SER A 131 -27.98 -23.13 0.24
C SER A 131 -27.98 -23.73 -1.16
N CYS A 132 -27.06 -23.34 -2.05
CA CYS A 132 -27.00 -23.85 -3.42
C CYS A 132 -25.79 -24.80 -3.63
N PRO A 133 -26.02 -26.13 -3.72
CA PRO A 133 -24.94 -27.12 -3.76
C PRO A 133 -24.05 -27.04 -5.00
N SER A 134 -24.59 -26.58 -6.14
CA SER A 134 -23.84 -26.47 -7.40
C SER A 134 -22.99 -25.20 -7.50
N SER A 135 -23.37 -24.11 -6.82
CA SER A 135 -22.61 -22.84 -6.83
C SER A 135 -21.58 -22.73 -5.72
N ASN A 136 -21.72 -23.51 -4.64
CA ASN A 136 -20.80 -23.46 -3.48
C ASN A 136 -19.34 -23.73 -3.85
N PHE A 137 -19.09 -24.70 -4.75
CA PHE A 137 -17.74 -25.05 -5.16
C PHE A 137 -17.08 -23.92 -5.98
N THR A 138 -17.78 -23.42 -7.01
CA THR A 138 -17.28 -22.37 -7.91
C THR A 138 -17.08 -21.03 -7.18
N LEU A 139 -18.00 -20.66 -6.30
CA LEU A 139 -17.90 -19.43 -5.50
C LEU A 139 -16.74 -19.49 -4.51
N SER A 140 -16.57 -20.62 -3.83
CA SER A 140 -15.43 -20.81 -2.91
C SER A 140 -14.10 -20.74 -3.65
N GLN A 141 -14.02 -21.33 -4.85
CA GLN A 141 -12.82 -21.25 -5.69
C GLN A 141 -12.54 -19.81 -6.16
N SER A 142 -13.57 -19.04 -6.53
CA SER A 142 -13.40 -17.63 -6.90
C SER A 142 -12.92 -16.77 -5.72
N ILE A 143 -13.44 -17.02 -4.52
CA ILE A 143 -13.00 -16.34 -3.29
C ILE A 143 -11.54 -16.71 -3.00
N GLU A 144 -11.20 -17.99 -3.08
CA GLU A 144 -9.84 -18.48 -2.87
C GLU A 144 -8.84 -17.88 -3.87
N GLN A 145 -9.17 -17.85 -5.16
CA GLN A 145 -8.33 -17.23 -6.19
C GLN A 145 -8.12 -15.73 -5.94
N THR A 146 -9.18 -15.02 -5.56
CA THR A 146 -9.08 -13.58 -5.27
C THR A 146 -8.23 -13.35 -4.02
N ILE A 147 -8.45 -14.11 -2.95
CA ILE A 147 -7.61 -14.06 -1.74
C ILE A 147 -6.15 -14.35 -2.07
N GLN A 148 -5.86 -15.37 -2.88
CA GLN A 148 -4.49 -15.70 -3.29
C GLN A 148 -3.84 -14.62 -4.16
N ALA A 149 -4.61 -13.89 -4.97
CA ALA A 149 -4.08 -12.78 -5.77
C ALA A 149 -3.58 -11.62 -4.88
N TYR A 150 -4.29 -11.32 -3.79
CA TYR A 150 -3.91 -10.28 -2.82
C TYR A 150 -2.97 -10.79 -1.73
N CYS A 151 -3.04 -12.08 -1.40
CA CYS A 151 -2.35 -12.76 -0.31
C CYS A 151 -1.71 -14.08 -0.82
N PRO A 152 -0.66 -14.03 -1.66
CA PRO A 152 0.02 -15.22 -2.19
C PRO A 152 0.58 -16.16 -1.12
N GLU A 153 0.78 -15.70 0.12
CA GLU A 153 1.16 -16.53 1.26
C GLU A 153 0.03 -17.44 1.78
N ILE A 154 -1.24 -17.15 1.46
CA ILE A 154 -2.39 -17.98 1.83
C ILE A 154 -2.53 -19.11 0.81
N THR A 155 -2.33 -20.34 1.24
CA THR A 155 -2.37 -21.51 0.33
C THR A 155 -3.72 -22.21 0.33
N LYS A 156 -4.60 -21.89 1.27
CA LYS A 156 -5.90 -22.54 1.40
C LYS A 156 -6.95 -21.62 2.01
N VAL A 157 -8.14 -21.59 1.42
CA VAL A 157 -9.33 -20.96 2.01
C VAL A 157 -10.36 -22.03 2.35
N VAL A 158 -10.92 -21.97 3.56
CA VAL A 158 -11.91 -22.92 4.06
C VAL A 158 -13.21 -22.18 4.36
N ALA A 159 -14.31 -22.63 3.74
CA ALA A 159 -15.64 -22.17 4.10
C ALA A 159 -16.14 -22.88 5.37
N VAL A 160 -16.55 -22.11 6.39
CA VAL A 160 -17.03 -22.61 7.70
C VAL A 160 -18.46 -22.17 8.03
#